data_AF-A0A831WRK3-F1
#
_entry.id   AF-A0A831WRK3-F1
#
_cell.length_a   1.000
_cell.length_b   1.000
_cell.length_c   1.000
_cell.angle_alpha   90.00
_cell.angle_beta   90.00
_cell.angle_gamma   90.00
#
_symmetry.space_group_name_H-M   'P 1'
#
loop_
_entity.id
_entity.type
_entity.pdbx_description
1 polymer ?
#
loop_
_entity_poly.entity_id
_entity_poly.type
_entity_poly.pdbx_seq_one_letter_code
_entity_poly.pdbx_strand_id
1 'polypeptide(L)'
;MIATKDIEKRLPEVEWIEDTSLRKKVIETWQRAAERGGWKNLDDVPFTLLFENSGLLTEHTRRVTKLVKTVMETREEKLNRDYLIAGALLHDVGKLMEYELKEDRTVGKSEFGKQKRHPVSGSELAKEAGLPDEVVHIIYAHSKEGDSIERSPEAI
;
A
#
# COMPACT_ATOMS: atom_id res chain seq x y z
N MET A 1 -1.96 18.48 1.49
CA MET A 1 -2.63 17.16 1.52
C MET A 1 -2.97 16.77 0.09
N ILE A 2 -2.66 15.54 -0.30
CA ILE A 2 -2.99 15.02 -1.64
C ILE A 2 -4.50 14.87 -1.76
N ALA A 3 -5.10 15.36 -2.85
CA ALA A 3 -6.55 15.32 -3.02
C ALA A 3 -7.04 13.89 -3.31
N THR A 4 -8.27 13.57 -2.91
CA THR A 4 -8.90 12.27 -3.23
C THR A 4 -8.87 11.97 -4.72
N LYS A 5 -9.17 12.96 -5.57
CA LYS A 5 -9.12 12.84 -7.03
C LYS A 5 -7.74 12.48 -7.57
N ASP A 6 -6.67 12.93 -6.90
CA ASP A 6 -5.30 12.61 -7.29
C ASP A 6 -4.97 11.14 -7.06
N ILE A 7 -5.51 10.56 -5.98
CA ILE A 7 -5.38 9.14 -5.66
C ILE A 7 -6.23 8.32 -6.63
N GLU A 8 -7.50 8.66 -6.82
CA GLU A 8 -8.40 7.95 -7.76
C GLU A 8 -7.85 7.94 -9.19
N LYS A 9 -7.21 9.04 -9.63
CA LYS A 9 -6.57 9.11 -10.94
C LYS A 9 -5.37 8.17 -11.06
N ARG A 10 -4.56 8.06 -9.99
CA ARG A 10 -3.32 7.26 -9.98
C ARG A 10 -3.55 5.80 -9.64
N LEU A 11 -4.59 5.50 -8.88
CA LEU A 11 -4.99 4.17 -8.44
C LEU A 11 -6.48 3.97 -8.77
N PRO A 12 -6.89 3.99 -10.05
CA PRO A 12 -8.30 3.84 -10.43
C PRO A 12 -8.89 2.50 -9.97
N GLU A 13 -8.05 1.51 -9.66
CA GLU A 13 -8.43 0.23 -9.10
C GLU A 13 -9.10 0.34 -7.71
N VAL A 14 -9.03 1.49 -7.01
CA VAL A 14 -9.86 1.73 -5.80
C VAL A 14 -11.36 1.60 -6.08
N GLU A 15 -11.80 1.92 -7.29
CA GLU A 15 -13.20 1.78 -7.71
C GLU A 15 -13.65 0.33 -7.85
N TRP A 16 -12.70 -0.63 -7.79
CA TRP A 16 -13.05 -2.04 -7.77
C TRP A 16 -13.54 -2.53 -6.42
N ILE A 17 -13.34 -1.76 -5.34
CA ILE A 17 -13.85 -2.08 -3.99
C ILE A 17 -15.33 -1.71 -3.92
N GLU A 18 -16.21 -2.70 -3.77
CA GLU A 18 -17.66 -2.50 -3.74
C GLU A 18 -18.11 -1.81 -2.45
N ASP A 19 -17.54 -2.19 -1.31
CA ASP A 19 -17.75 -1.52 -0.02
C ASP A 19 -17.18 -0.09 -0.04
N THR A 20 -18.09 0.86 -0.20
CA THR A 20 -17.79 2.30 -0.20
C THR A 20 -17.09 2.80 1.07
N SER A 21 -17.36 2.19 2.23
CA SER A 21 -16.70 2.51 3.50
C SER A 21 -15.25 2.05 3.50
N LEU A 22 -15.00 0.81 3.07
CA LEU A 22 -13.65 0.28 2.91
C LEU A 22 -12.85 1.08 1.88
N ARG A 23 -13.44 1.39 0.73
CA ARG A 23 -12.82 2.21 -0.32
C ARG A 23 -12.37 3.57 0.21
N LYS A 24 -13.22 4.25 0.97
CA LYS A 24 -12.89 5.54 1.59
C LYS A 24 -11.69 5.40 2.53
N LYS A 25 -11.63 4.34 3.34
CA LYS A 25 -10.50 4.08 4.25
C LYS A 25 -9.19 3.78 3.50
N VAL A 26 -9.25 3.08 2.36
CA VAL A 26 -8.08 2.86 1.50
C VAL A 26 -7.53 4.19 0.99
N ILE A 27 -8.39 5.05 0.45
CA ILE A 27 -8.00 6.39 -0.02
C ILE A 27 -7.42 7.22 1.13
N GLU A 28 -8.09 7.25 2.27
CA GLU A 28 -7.63 7.97 3.45
C GLU A 28 -6.26 7.48 3.95
N THR A 29 -6.00 6.18 3.89
CA THR A 29 -4.70 5.59 4.26
C THR A 29 -3.59 6.13 3.37
N TRP A 30 -3.82 6.21 2.05
CA TRP A 30 -2.87 6.84 1.12
C TRP A 30 -2.65 8.33 1.42
N GLN A 31 -3.72 9.09 1.74
CA GLN A 31 -3.61 10.51 2.08
C GLN A 31 -2.79 10.72 3.35
N ARG A 32 -3.09 9.96 4.41
CA ARG A 32 -2.37 10.03 5.69
C ARG A 32 -0.91 9.59 5.55
N ALA A 33 -0.64 8.56 4.77
CA ALA A 33 0.73 8.09 4.51
C ALA A 33 1.54 9.16 3.76
N ALA A 34 0.97 9.78 2.73
CA ALA A 34 1.60 10.85 1.98
C ALA A 34 1.84 12.09 2.85
N GLU A 35 0.87 12.46 3.69
CA GLU A 35 1.00 13.56 4.64
C GLU A 35 2.12 13.30 5.65
N ARG A 36 2.17 12.12 6.28
CA ARG A 36 3.23 11.74 7.22
C ARG A 36 4.61 11.66 6.57
N GLY A 37 4.68 11.25 5.32
CA GLY A 37 5.90 11.21 4.52
C GLY A 37 6.32 12.54 3.92
N GLY A 38 5.53 13.60 4.07
CA GLY A 38 5.81 14.92 3.48
C GLY A 38 5.64 14.99 1.95
N TRP A 39 4.98 14.02 1.33
CA TRP A 39 4.81 13.94 -0.12
C TRP A 39 3.75 14.90 -0.64
N LYS A 40 4.12 15.67 -1.67
CA LYS A 40 3.20 16.57 -2.39
C LYS A 40 2.63 15.94 -3.65
N ASN A 41 3.35 15.00 -4.24
CA ASN A 41 2.96 14.26 -5.42
C ASN A 41 3.36 12.78 -5.24
N LEU A 42 2.44 11.86 -5.53
CA LEU A 42 2.72 10.42 -5.46
C LEU A 42 3.65 9.95 -6.59
N ASP A 43 3.75 10.72 -7.68
CA ASP A 43 4.64 10.38 -8.80
C ASP A 43 6.12 10.67 -8.48
N ASP A 44 6.42 11.28 -7.33
CA ASP A 44 7.79 11.48 -6.85
C ASP A 44 8.32 10.24 -6.08
N VAL A 45 7.46 9.24 -5.85
CA VAL A 45 7.76 8.10 -4.97
C VAL A 45 8.17 6.89 -5.81
N PRO A 46 9.45 6.46 -5.77
CA PRO A 46 9.89 5.27 -6.48
C PRO A 46 9.34 4.01 -5.79
N PHE A 47 9.12 2.96 -6.57
CA PHE A 47 8.73 1.67 -6.02
C PHE A 47 9.82 1.07 -5.11
N THR A 48 11.09 1.18 -5.51
CA THR A 48 12.22 0.68 -4.72
C THR A 48 13.45 1.56 -4.83
N LEU A 49 14.24 1.61 -3.75
CA LEU A 49 15.54 2.28 -3.68
C LEU A 49 16.72 1.35 -4.03
N LEU A 50 16.44 0.08 -4.40
CA LEU A 50 17.49 -0.91 -4.70
C LEU A 50 18.23 -0.64 -6.00
N PHE A 51 17.59 0.01 -6.98
CA PHE A 51 18.15 0.34 -8.27
C PHE A 51 17.47 1.58 -8.86
N GLU A 52 18.17 2.29 -9.74
CA GLU A 52 17.65 3.47 -10.42
C GLU A 52 16.53 3.13 -11.43
N ASN A 53 15.65 4.10 -11.70
CA ASN A 53 14.54 3.93 -12.65
C ASN A 53 13.61 2.75 -12.34
N SER A 54 13.37 2.49 -11.05
CA SER A 54 12.51 1.39 -10.59
C SER A 54 11.01 1.55 -10.90
N GLY A 55 10.63 2.69 -11.48
CA GLY A 55 9.25 3.05 -11.74
C GLY A 55 8.54 3.59 -10.50
N LEU A 56 7.28 3.98 -10.69
CA LEU A 56 6.50 4.63 -9.64
C LEU A 56 5.91 3.60 -8.67
N LEU A 57 5.83 3.98 -7.39
CA LEU A 57 5.14 3.19 -6.37
C LEU A 57 3.70 2.88 -6.78
N THR A 58 2.97 3.89 -7.26
CA THR A 58 1.58 3.75 -7.72
C THR A 58 1.47 2.75 -8.87
N GLU A 59 2.34 2.81 -9.88
CA GLU A 59 2.37 1.86 -11.00
C GLU A 59 2.67 0.42 -10.54
N HIS A 60 3.56 0.25 -9.56
CA HIS A 60 3.78 -1.06 -8.94
C HIS A 60 2.51 -1.56 -8.24
N THR A 61 1.92 -0.75 -7.37
CA THR A 61 0.67 -1.08 -6.66
C THR A 61 -0.43 -1.52 -7.63
N ARG A 62 -0.61 -0.81 -8.75
CA ARG A 62 -1.61 -1.17 -9.77
C ARG A 62 -1.33 -2.52 -10.44
N ARG A 63 -0.05 -2.78 -10.78
CA ARG A 63 0.35 -4.07 -11.37
C ARG A 63 0.04 -5.21 -10.40
N VAL A 64 0.42 -5.08 -9.13
CA VAL A 64 0.12 -6.07 -8.10
C VAL A 64 -1.39 -6.25 -7.92
N THR A 65 -2.16 -5.16 -7.85
CA THR A 65 -3.63 -5.23 -7.72
C THR A 65 -4.28 -5.99 -8.88
N LYS A 66 -3.81 -5.80 -10.11
CA LYS A 66 -4.26 -6.56 -11.29
C LYS A 66 -3.91 -8.05 -11.18
N LEU A 67 -2.69 -8.37 -10.75
CA LEU A 67 -2.26 -9.75 -10.55
C LEU A 67 -3.11 -10.45 -9.47
N VAL A 68 -3.34 -9.79 -8.33
CA VAL A 68 -4.18 -10.31 -7.24
C VAL A 68 -5.59 -10.59 -7.74
N LYS A 69 -6.18 -9.69 -8.55
CA LYS A 69 -7.49 -9.93 -9.15
C LYS A 69 -7.51 -11.19 -10.01
N THR A 70 -6.49 -11.42 -10.84
CA THR A 70 -6.39 -12.64 -11.67
C THR A 70 -6.18 -13.89 -10.80
N VAL A 71 -5.31 -13.83 -9.79
CA VAL A 71 -5.07 -14.96 -8.88
C VAL A 71 -6.34 -15.35 -8.13
N MET A 72 -7.12 -14.36 -7.67
CA MET A 72 -8.41 -14.59 -7.02
C MET A 72 -9.38 -15.38 -7.91
N GLU A 73 -9.40 -15.12 -9.21
CA GLU A 73 -10.27 -15.83 -10.17
C GLU A 73 -9.86 -17.30 -10.37
N THR A 74 -8.61 -17.66 -10.04
CA THR A 74 -8.10 -19.03 -10.16
C THR A 74 -8.23 -19.87 -8.90
N ARG A 75 -8.52 -19.25 -7.76
CA ARG A 75 -8.58 -19.91 -6.47
C ARG A 75 -9.97 -20.45 -6.18
N GLU A 76 -10.03 -21.63 -5.56
CA GLU A 76 -11.29 -22.30 -5.21
C GLU A 76 -11.79 -21.89 -3.81
N GLU A 77 -10.91 -21.31 -2.99
CA GLU A 77 -11.28 -20.87 -1.65
C GLU A 77 -12.21 -19.66 -1.70
N LYS A 78 -13.11 -19.59 -0.72
CA LYS A 78 -13.99 -18.43 -0.55
C LYS A 78 -13.19 -17.27 0.04
N LEU A 79 -12.69 -16.39 -0.81
CA LEU A 79 -11.93 -15.21 -0.41
C LEU A 79 -12.80 -13.95 -0.41
N ASN A 80 -12.52 -13.03 0.51
CA ASN A 80 -13.13 -11.71 0.46
C ASN A 80 -12.44 -10.84 -0.59
N ARG A 81 -13.13 -10.66 -1.73
CA ARG A 81 -12.65 -9.89 -2.88
C ARG A 81 -12.23 -8.47 -2.53
N ASP A 82 -13.06 -7.76 -1.77
CA ASP A 82 -12.80 -6.36 -1.41
C ASP A 82 -11.58 -6.25 -0.49
N TYR A 83 -11.37 -7.24 0.39
CA TYR A 83 -10.21 -7.25 1.29
C TYR A 83 -8.92 -7.55 0.53
N LEU A 84 -8.96 -8.46 -0.44
CA LEU A 84 -7.81 -8.73 -1.32
C LEU A 84 -7.42 -7.49 -2.13
N ILE A 85 -8.40 -6.81 -2.74
CA ILE A 85 -8.14 -5.59 -3.52
C ILE A 85 -7.62 -4.47 -2.62
N ALA A 86 -8.22 -4.27 -1.44
CA ALA A 86 -7.75 -3.28 -0.47
C ALA A 86 -6.32 -3.59 0.02
N GLY A 87 -6.03 -4.85 0.33
CA GLY A 87 -4.70 -5.32 0.72
C GLY A 87 -3.68 -5.08 -0.38
N ALA A 88 -3.99 -5.43 -1.62
CA ALA A 88 -3.10 -5.20 -2.77
C ALA A 88 -2.84 -3.71 -3.02
N LEU A 89 -3.85 -2.85 -2.83
CA LEU A 89 -3.72 -1.40 -2.95
C LEU A 89 -2.90 -0.77 -1.83
N LEU A 90 -2.78 -1.44 -0.68
CA LEU A 90 -2.15 -0.89 0.52
C LEU A 90 -0.86 -1.60 0.95
N HIS A 91 -0.52 -2.77 0.40
CA HIS A 91 0.61 -3.59 0.88
C HIS A 91 1.90 -2.78 1.05
N ASP A 92 2.18 -1.90 0.09
CA ASP A 92 3.38 -1.09 0.00
C ASP A 92 3.19 0.36 0.46
N VAL A 93 2.01 0.74 0.99
CA VAL A 93 1.67 2.14 1.32
C VAL A 93 2.62 2.74 2.37
N GLY A 94 3.18 1.89 3.23
CA GLY A 94 4.17 2.29 4.23
C GLY A 94 5.46 2.86 3.64
N LYS A 95 5.75 2.64 2.34
CA LYS A 95 6.91 3.24 1.66
C LYS A 95 6.87 4.76 1.63
N LEU A 96 5.66 5.34 1.65
CA LEU A 96 5.50 6.80 1.79
C LEU A 96 6.08 7.32 3.10
N MET A 97 6.11 6.53 4.16
CA MET A 97 6.74 6.90 5.44
C MET A 97 8.18 6.38 5.55
N GLU A 98 8.50 5.27 4.89
CA GLU A 98 9.85 4.71 4.87
C GLU A 98 10.83 5.56 4.05
N TYR A 99 10.35 6.25 3.02
CA TYR A 99 11.15 7.09 2.14
C TYR A 99 10.90 8.57 2.41
N GLU A 100 11.85 9.41 2.01
CA GLU A 100 11.75 10.86 2.05
C GLU A 100 12.38 11.49 0.80
N LEU A 101 11.86 12.64 0.39
CA LEU A 101 12.48 13.50 -0.61
C LEU A 101 13.48 14.43 0.07
N LYS A 102 14.76 14.33 -0.31
CA LYS A 102 15.85 15.14 0.24
C LYS A 102 15.94 16.52 -0.41
N GLU A 103 16.72 17.41 0.22
CA GLU A 103 16.97 18.76 -0.27
C GLU A 103 17.60 18.79 -1.67
N ASP A 104 18.45 17.81 -1.98
CA ASP A 104 19.09 17.63 -3.29
C ASP A 104 18.16 17.01 -4.35
N ARG A 105 16.87 16.86 -4.03
CA ARG A 105 15.82 16.24 -4.86
C ARG A 105 16.00 14.75 -5.13
N THR A 106 16.89 14.07 -4.41
CA THR A 106 16.96 12.60 -4.43
C THR A 106 15.97 12.00 -3.43
N VAL A 107 15.54 10.77 -3.69
CA VAL A 107 14.73 10.00 -2.73
C VAL A 107 15.64 9.06 -1.96
N GLY A 108 15.51 9.08 -0.64
CA GLY A 108 16.26 8.19 0.25
C GLY A 108 15.40 7.59 1.34
N LYS A 109 16.02 6.80 2.20
CA LYS A 109 15.36 6.19 3.36
C LYS A 109 15.31 7.20 4.51
N SER A 110 14.11 7.46 5.04
CA SER A 110 13.88 8.39 6.14
C SER A 110 14.43 7.85 7.46
N GLU A 111 14.63 8.72 8.45
CA GLU A 111 15.02 8.27 9.82
C GLU A 111 13.98 7.33 10.43
N PHE A 112 12.69 7.57 10.17
CA PHE A 112 11.61 6.66 10.56
C PHE A 112 11.74 5.31 9.83
N GLY A 113 11.97 5.34 8.52
CA GLY A 113 12.13 4.16 7.69
C GLY A 113 13.31 3.27 8.07
N LYS A 114 14.41 3.87 8.55
CA LYS A 114 15.57 3.15 9.09
C LYS A 114 15.21 2.27 10.29
N GLN A 115 14.24 2.67 11.08
CA GLN A 115 13.77 1.93 12.25
C GLN A 115 12.58 1.01 11.93
N LYS A 116 11.72 1.43 10.99
CA LYS A 116 10.45 0.75 10.71
C LYS A 116 10.19 0.61 9.22
N ARG A 117 10.18 -0.63 8.74
CA ARG A 117 9.92 -0.96 7.33
C ARG A 117 8.43 -0.78 6.98
N HIS A 118 8.17 -0.57 5.69
CA HIS A 118 6.84 -0.36 5.11
C HIS A 118 5.76 -1.39 5.49
N PRO A 119 6.03 -2.70 5.69
CA PRO A 119 4.98 -3.64 6.08
C PRO A 119 4.47 -3.33 7.49
N VAL A 120 5.36 -2.93 8.39
CA VAL A 120 5.02 -2.61 9.78
C VAL A 120 4.36 -1.24 9.88
N SER A 121 4.94 -0.21 9.25
CA SER A 121 4.35 1.13 9.29
C SER A 121 3.03 1.23 8.51
N GLY A 122 2.92 0.52 7.38
CA GLY A 122 1.70 0.44 6.59
C GLY A 122 0.56 -0.27 7.33
N SER A 123 0.83 -1.39 8.00
CA SER A 123 -0.18 -2.13 8.76
C SER A 123 -0.69 -1.34 9.97
N GLU A 124 0.19 -0.65 10.69
CA GLU A 124 -0.22 0.24 11.78
C GLU A 124 -1.09 1.41 11.30
N LEU A 125 -0.71 2.04 10.18
CA LEU A 125 -1.52 3.12 9.61
C LEU A 125 -2.89 2.61 9.15
N ALA A 126 -2.94 1.43 8.53
CA ALA A 126 -4.20 0.81 8.13
C ALA A 126 -5.08 0.49 9.35
N LYS A 127 -4.50 0.00 10.44
CA LYS A 127 -5.21 -0.23 11.70
C LYS A 127 -5.76 1.08 12.28
N GLU A 128 -4.98 2.15 12.25
CA GLU A 128 -5.38 3.49 12.70
C GLU A 128 -6.52 4.08 11.84
N ALA A 129 -6.52 3.83 10.53
CA ALA A 129 -7.61 4.19 9.62
C ALA A 129 -8.84 3.28 9.77
N GLY A 130 -8.81 2.31 10.69
CA GLY A 130 -9.92 1.43 11.00
C GLY A 130 -10.22 0.41 9.90
N LEU A 131 -9.20 -0.03 9.16
CA LEU A 131 -9.35 -1.15 8.22
C LEU A 131 -9.55 -2.49 8.98
N PRO A 132 -10.24 -3.46 8.36
CA PRO A 132 -10.38 -4.81 8.90
C PRO A 132 -9.02 -5.48 9.16
N ASP A 133 -8.97 -6.37 10.14
CA ASP A 133 -7.73 -7.04 10.56
C ASP A 133 -7.14 -7.92 9.46
N GLU A 134 -7.98 -8.47 8.58
CA GLU A 134 -7.57 -9.22 7.40
C GLU A 134 -6.75 -8.34 6.45
N VAL A 135 -7.21 -7.11 6.18
CA VAL A 135 -6.47 -6.16 5.32
C VAL A 135 -5.17 -5.71 5.98
N VAL A 136 -5.21 -5.45 7.30
CA VAL A 136 -4.02 -5.10 8.09
C VAL A 136 -2.99 -6.24 8.04
N HIS A 137 -3.46 -7.48 8.13
CA HIS A 137 -2.62 -8.67 8.09
C HIS A 137 -1.96 -8.88 6.72
N ILE A 138 -2.68 -8.66 5.61
CA ILE A 138 -2.08 -8.67 4.26
C ILE A 138 -0.89 -7.69 4.20
N ILE A 139 -1.09 -6.47 4.68
CA ILE A 139 -0.03 -5.45 4.67
C ILE A 139 1.15 -5.85 5.56
N TYR A 140 0.89 -6.43 6.73
CA TYR A 140 1.96 -6.88 7.63
C TYR A 140 2.77 -8.05 7.04
N ALA A 141 2.08 -9.02 6.43
CA ALA A 141 2.67 -10.30 6.04
C ALA A 141 3.28 -10.34 4.63
N HIS A 142 3.05 -9.33 3.78
CA HIS A 142 3.45 -9.40 2.36
C HIS A 142 4.98 -9.39 2.11
N SER A 143 5.79 -9.04 3.11
CA SER A 143 7.24 -8.95 2.99
C SER A 143 7.94 -9.93 3.94
N LYS A 144 9.25 -9.75 4.16
CA LYS A 144 10.08 -10.63 4.99
C LYS A 144 9.51 -10.89 6.40
N GLU A 145 8.81 -9.90 6.96
CA GLU A 145 8.14 -10.02 8.25
C GLU A 145 7.12 -11.17 8.29
N GLY A 146 6.49 -11.48 7.14
CA GLY A 146 5.55 -12.57 7.00
C GLY A 146 6.16 -13.93 6.65
N ASP A 147 7.48 -14.08 6.56
CA ASP A 147 8.13 -15.36 6.23
C ASP A 147 8.09 -16.36 7.41
N SER A 148 7.86 -15.85 8.62
CA SER A 148 7.91 -16.63 9.86
C SER A 148 6.58 -16.72 10.61
N ILE A 149 5.48 -16.28 9.99
CA ILE A 149 4.16 -16.24 10.62
C ILE A 149 3.15 -17.09 9.83
N GLU A 150 2.10 -17.54 10.50
CA GLU A 150 0.93 -18.10 9.85
C GLU A 150 0.15 -16.98 9.15
N ARG A 151 -0.18 -17.19 7.88
CA ARG A 151 -0.88 -16.21 7.04
C ARG A 151 -2.37 -16.53 6.96
N SER A 152 -3.22 -15.50 7.01
CA SER A 152 -4.64 -15.67 6.70
C SER A 152 -4.83 -16.05 5.22
N PRO A 153 -5.98 -16.65 4.83
CA PRO A 153 -6.27 -16.97 3.43
C PRO A 153 -6.16 -15.77 2.48
N GLU A 154 -6.41 -14.56 2.98
CA GLU A 154 -6.31 -13.31 2.22
C GLU A 154 -4.89 -12.78 2.09
N ALA A 155 -3.95 -13.17 2.97
CA ALA A 155 -2.55 -12.73 2.96
C ALA A 155 -1.67 -13.60 2.04
N ILE A 156 -2.07 -13.68 0.78
CA ILE A 156 -1.43 -14.44 -0.30
C ILE A 156 -0.28 -13.71 -0.97
#